data_AF-A0AAV8VN57-F1
#
_entry.id   AF-A0AAV8VN57-F1
#
_cell.length_a   1.000
_cell.length_b   1.000
_cell.length_c   1.000
_cell.angle_alpha   90.00
_cell.angle_beta   90.00
_cell.angle_gamma   90.00
#
_symmetry.space_group_name_H-M   'P 1'
#
loop_
_entity.id
_entity.type
_entity.pdbx_description
1 polymer ?
#
loop_
_entity_poly.entity_id
_entity_poly.type
_entity_poly.pdbx_seq_one_letter_code
_entity_poly.pdbx_strand_id
1 'polypeptide(L)'
;MVKRFLKGAFRANPSKPRYKFTWDPAIVLQYIESMGPNERMNIEQLGKKLLTLLALTTAHRVQTFSLIKTENIIQGSTEIQILIPDTIKTSNPNNFQPILRVPFYDENVNIYVGRTLLQYLKQTKDIRVTNELFITHKKPHRRASTQTLSRWIKEILRKSGIDTNKYKAHSTRHASTSAANRAGVNLDEIRKTAGWTEKSVVFAKFYNRSLVNISKLKDTLNIYQFDHVVKRREV
;
A
#
# COMPACT_ATOMS: atom_id res chain seq x y z
N MET A 1 -32.54 -9.30 23.54
CA MET A 1 -32.55 -10.68 22.98
C MET A 1 -31.56 -10.85 21.82
N VAL A 2 -31.57 -9.99 20.80
CA VAL A 2 -30.66 -10.02 19.62
C VAL A 2 -29.16 -10.03 19.95
N LYS A 3 -28.73 -9.26 20.97
CA LYS A 3 -27.32 -9.15 21.37
C LYS A 3 -26.72 -10.47 21.91
N ARG A 4 -27.54 -11.34 22.53
CA ARG A 4 -27.11 -12.67 23.00
C ARG A 4 -27.07 -13.69 21.86
N PHE A 5 -28.03 -13.61 20.93
CA PHE A 5 -28.07 -14.43 19.71
C PHE A 5 -26.87 -14.17 18.80
N LEU A 6 -26.56 -12.90 18.50
CA LEU A 6 -25.39 -12.53 17.69
C LEU A 6 -24.06 -12.95 18.35
N LYS A 7 -23.98 -12.90 19.69
CA LYS A 7 -22.81 -13.38 20.44
C LYS A 7 -22.72 -14.91 20.42
N GLY A 8 -23.85 -15.62 20.38
CA GLY A 8 -23.93 -17.07 20.18
C GLY A 8 -23.50 -17.49 18.78
N ALA A 9 -23.99 -16.81 17.74
CA ALA A 9 -23.57 -17.03 16.35
C ALA A 9 -22.08 -16.74 16.12
N PHE A 10 -21.55 -15.69 16.75
CA PHE A 10 -20.11 -15.38 16.73
C PHE A 10 -19.26 -16.43 17.45
N ARG A 11 -19.76 -17.02 18.54
CA ARG A 11 -19.06 -18.11 19.25
C ARG A 11 -19.12 -19.43 18.48
N ALA A 12 -20.21 -19.67 17.75
CA ALA A 12 -20.37 -20.84 16.89
C ALA A 12 -19.45 -20.77 15.65
N ASN A 13 -19.18 -19.57 15.13
CA ASN A 13 -18.24 -19.37 14.02
C ASN A 13 -17.36 -18.11 14.23
N PRO A 14 -16.31 -18.20 15.06
CA PRO A 14 -15.45 -17.06 15.34
C PRO A 14 -14.73 -16.62 14.06
N SER A 15 -14.68 -15.30 13.82
CA SER A 15 -13.96 -14.74 12.66
C SER A 15 -12.46 -15.03 12.76
N LYS A 16 -12.01 -16.10 12.12
CA LYS A 16 -10.59 -16.44 12.05
C LYS A 16 -9.87 -15.45 11.12
N PRO A 17 -8.68 -14.94 11.48
CA PRO A 17 -7.87 -14.15 10.57
C PRO A 17 -7.60 -14.95 9.29
N ARG A 18 -7.90 -14.36 8.13
CA ARG A 18 -7.72 -15.04 6.82
C ARG A 18 -6.29 -15.52 6.58
N TYR A 19 -5.30 -14.82 7.14
CA TYR A 19 -3.88 -15.13 6.95
C TYR A 19 -3.21 -15.45 8.28
N LYS A 20 -2.65 -16.66 8.39
CA LYS A 20 -1.74 -17.08 9.47
C LYS A 20 -0.29 -16.65 9.21
N PHE A 21 0.09 -16.52 7.94
CA PHE A 21 1.44 -16.14 7.47
C PHE A 21 1.32 -15.13 6.34
N THR A 22 2.30 -14.25 6.19
CA THR A 22 2.40 -13.27 5.09
C THR A 22 3.55 -13.58 4.15
N TRP A 23 3.50 -13.01 2.94
CA TRP A 23 4.59 -13.01 1.97
C TRP A 23 5.56 -11.85 2.22
N ASP A 24 6.75 -11.91 1.61
CA ASP A 24 7.82 -10.93 1.73
C ASP A 24 7.71 -9.80 0.69
N PRO A 25 7.52 -8.53 1.10
CA PRO A 25 7.52 -7.37 0.22
C PRO A 25 8.71 -7.27 -0.75
N ALA A 26 9.90 -7.76 -0.36
CA ALA A 26 11.10 -7.68 -1.18
C ALA A 26 10.91 -8.37 -2.55
N ILE A 27 10.19 -9.49 -2.59
CA ILE A 27 9.90 -10.22 -3.84
C ILE A 27 9.15 -9.34 -4.84
N VAL A 28 8.18 -8.56 -4.36
CA VAL A 28 7.40 -7.67 -5.22
C VAL A 28 8.21 -6.44 -5.61
N LEU A 29 9.02 -5.90 -4.71
CA LEU A 29 9.89 -4.75 -5.00
C LEU A 29 10.94 -5.10 -6.06
N GLN A 30 11.59 -6.26 -5.97
CA GLN A 30 12.53 -6.77 -6.98
C GLN A 30 11.86 -6.95 -8.35
N TYR A 31 10.63 -7.47 -8.37
CA TYR A 31 9.86 -7.55 -9.61
C TYR A 31 9.51 -6.16 -10.17
N ILE A 32 9.12 -5.20 -9.33
CA ILE A 32 8.82 -3.82 -9.78
C ILE A 32 10.09 -3.14 -10.33
N GLU A 33 11.23 -3.36 -9.70
CA GLU A 33 12.53 -2.88 -10.16
C GLU A 33 12.87 -3.45 -11.54
N SER A 34 12.68 -4.76 -11.74
CA SER A 34 12.97 -5.42 -13.02
C SER A 34 12.02 -5.02 -14.16
N MET A 35 10.90 -4.34 -13.86
CA MET A 35 10.06 -3.72 -14.90
C MET A 35 10.78 -2.55 -15.61
N GLY A 36 11.84 -2.00 -15.02
CA GLY A 36 12.68 -0.96 -15.60
C GLY A 36 12.17 0.49 -15.41
N PRO A 37 12.70 1.44 -16.21
CA PRO A 37 12.42 2.87 -16.10
C PRO A 37 10.96 3.23 -16.39
N ASN A 38 10.43 4.24 -15.69
CA ASN A 38 9.04 4.66 -15.78
C ASN A 38 8.68 5.25 -17.15
N GLU A 39 9.64 5.89 -17.82
CA GLU A 39 9.50 6.57 -19.11
C GLU A 39 9.19 5.60 -20.25
N ARG A 40 9.63 4.34 -20.12
CA ARG A 40 9.42 3.28 -21.12
C ARG A 40 8.13 2.50 -20.90
N MET A 41 7.41 2.75 -19.80
CA MET A 41 6.18 2.04 -19.47
C MET A 41 4.97 2.68 -20.14
N ASN A 42 4.03 1.84 -20.57
CA ASN A 42 2.71 2.30 -20.94
C ASN A 42 1.85 2.62 -19.69
N ILE A 43 0.74 3.31 -19.90
CA ILE A 43 -0.16 3.78 -18.83
C ILE A 43 -0.67 2.63 -17.94
N GLU A 44 -0.92 1.46 -18.53
CA GLU A 44 -1.37 0.28 -17.80
C GLU A 44 -0.28 -0.24 -16.85
N GLN A 45 0.94 -0.43 -17.35
CA GLN A 45 2.09 -0.88 -16.56
C GLN A 45 2.42 0.12 -15.45
N LEU A 46 2.49 1.40 -15.82
CA LEU A 46 2.84 2.47 -14.89
C LEU A 46 1.78 2.65 -13.80
N GLY A 47 0.49 2.57 -14.15
CA GLY A 47 -0.61 2.62 -13.19
C GLY A 47 -0.59 1.45 -12.20
N LYS A 48 -0.33 0.22 -12.68
CA LYS A 48 -0.18 -0.97 -11.81
C LYS A 48 1.03 -0.87 -10.88
N LYS A 49 2.16 -0.39 -11.42
CA LYS A 49 3.40 -0.14 -10.67
C LYS A 49 3.17 0.88 -9.56
N LEU A 50 2.66 2.07 -9.90
CA LEU A 50 2.36 3.14 -8.95
C LEU A 50 1.42 2.68 -7.83
N LEU A 51 0.32 2.03 -8.20
CA LEU A 51 -0.66 1.55 -7.23
C LEU A 51 -0.05 0.55 -6.25
N THR A 52 0.78 -0.38 -6.75
CA THR A 52 1.39 -1.42 -5.90
C THR A 52 2.46 -0.82 -5.00
N LEU A 53 3.26 0.13 -5.50
CA LEU A 53 4.22 0.89 -4.71
C LEU A 53 3.52 1.68 -3.59
N LEU A 54 2.47 2.44 -3.89
CA LEU A 54 1.67 3.13 -2.87
C LEU A 54 1.08 2.17 -1.83
N ALA A 55 0.58 1.02 -2.27
CA ALA A 55 0.04 0.00 -1.37
C ALA A 55 1.11 -0.61 -0.46
N LEU A 56 2.34 -0.75 -0.96
CA LEU A 56 3.47 -1.29 -0.21
C LEU A 56 4.05 -0.28 0.79
N THR A 57 4.20 0.98 0.40
CA THR A 57 4.85 2.01 1.23
C THR A 57 3.91 2.59 2.29
N THR A 58 2.66 2.85 1.92
CA THR A 58 1.68 3.48 2.83
C THR A 58 0.87 2.45 3.62
N ALA A 59 0.82 1.20 3.17
CA ALA A 59 -0.02 0.15 3.76
C ALA A 59 -1.51 0.53 3.89
N HIS A 60 -2.02 1.49 3.11
CA HIS A 60 -3.43 1.87 3.12
C HIS A 60 -4.35 0.84 2.45
N ARG A 61 -5.67 1.00 2.65
CA ARG A 61 -6.67 0.14 2.01
C ARG A 61 -6.82 0.51 0.54
N VAL A 62 -7.19 -0.45 -0.31
CA VAL A 62 -7.40 -0.17 -1.74
C VAL A 62 -8.45 0.92 -1.99
N GLN A 63 -9.48 1.00 -1.13
CA GLN A 63 -10.47 2.08 -1.16
C GLN A 63 -9.86 3.47 -0.98
N THR A 64 -8.79 3.61 -0.18
CA THR A 64 -8.08 4.88 -0.02
C THR A 64 -7.49 5.32 -1.36
N PHE A 65 -6.88 4.40 -2.12
CA PHE A 65 -6.29 4.71 -3.42
C PHE A 65 -7.34 5.09 -4.48
N SER A 66 -8.56 4.54 -4.42
CA SER A 66 -9.65 4.94 -5.34
C SER A 66 -10.20 6.35 -5.10
N LEU A 67 -9.89 6.96 -3.95
CA LEU A 67 -10.36 8.29 -3.56
C LEU A 67 -9.29 9.37 -3.71
N ILE A 68 -8.08 9.01 -4.15
CA ILE A 68 -7.05 10.00 -4.41
C ILE A 68 -7.50 10.85 -5.60
N LYS A 69 -7.50 12.17 -5.41
CA LYS A 69 -7.78 13.14 -6.46
C LYS A 69 -6.52 13.93 -6.79
N THR A 70 -6.33 14.27 -8.06
CA THR A 70 -5.11 14.93 -8.55
C THR A 70 -4.88 16.31 -7.92
N GLU A 71 -5.96 17.06 -7.69
CA GLU A 71 -5.94 18.38 -7.05
C GLU A 71 -5.48 18.34 -5.58
N ASN A 72 -5.52 17.17 -4.95
CA ASN A 72 -5.14 16.97 -3.56
C ASN A 72 -3.70 16.43 -3.41
N ILE A 73 -2.94 16.39 -4.50
CA ILE A 73 -1.53 15.98 -4.51
C ILE A 73 -0.67 17.24 -4.41
N ILE A 74 -0.02 17.42 -3.28
CA ILE A 74 0.82 18.57 -2.95
C ILE A 74 2.28 18.13 -2.99
N GLN A 75 3.04 18.68 -3.92
CA GLN A 75 4.48 18.47 -3.98
C GLN A 75 5.18 19.49 -3.07
N GLY A 76 5.82 19.00 -1.99
CA GLY A 76 6.69 19.80 -1.14
C GLY A 76 8.15 19.74 -1.57
N SER A 77 9.04 20.30 -0.75
CA SER A 77 10.49 20.25 -0.95
C SER A 77 11.13 18.91 -0.56
N THR A 78 10.53 18.19 0.39
CA THR A 78 11.07 16.94 0.95
C THR A 78 10.19 15.71 0.71
N GLU A 79 8.92 15.92 0.37
CA GLU A 79 7.94 14.84 0.19
C GLU A 79 6.77 15.29 -0.69
N ILE A 80 6.03 14.31 -1.22
CA ILE A 80 4.69 14.51 -1.76
C ILE A 80 3.66 14.14 -0.68
N GLN A 81 2.69 15.03 -0.47
CA GLN A 81 1.55 14.82 0.40
C GLN A 81 0.30 14.60 -0.44
N ILE A 82 -0.44 13.54 -0.13
CA ILE A 82 -1.72 13.25 -0.79
C ILE A 82 -2.83 13.37 0.26
N LEU A 83 -3.63 14.41 0.13
CA LEU A 83 -4.80 14.64 0.98
C LEU A 83 -5.97 13.79 0.45
N ILE A 84 -6.68 13.12 1.36
CA ILE A 84 -7.86 12.32 1.00
C ILE A 84 -9.02 12.82 1.85
N PRO A 85 -9.72 13.88 1.40
CA PRO A 85 -10.78 14.54 2.14
C PRO A 85 -12.11 13.76 2.15
N ASP A 86 -12.20 12.68 1.38
CA ASP A 86 -13.40 11.86 1.30
C ASP A 86 -13.47 10.88 2.49
N THR A 87 -14.66 10.74 3.07
CA THR A 87 -14.88 9.81 4.18
C THR A 87 -14.69 8.36 3.73
N ILE A 88 -13.80 7.65 4.41
CA ILE A 88 -13.62 6.20 4.27
C ILE A 88 -14.30 5.48 5.43
N LYS A 89 -14.46 4.16 5.34
CA LYS A 89 -15.07 3.33 6.39
C LYS A 89 -14.46 3.51 7.80
N THR A 90 -13.24 4.06 7.88
CA THR A 90 -12.55 4.35 9.16
C THR A 90 -12.50 5.84 9.51
N SER A 91 -13.17 6.70 8.75
CA SER A 91 -13.31 8.12 9.09
C SER A 91 -14.28 8.25 10.25
N ASN A 92 -13.81 8.85 11.33
CA ASN A 92 -14.64 9.28 12.46
C ASN A 92 -14.81 10.79 12.30
N PRO A 93 -15.98 11.41 12.60
CA PRO A 93 -16.16 12.87 12.46
C PRO A 93 -15.11 13.70 13.22
N ASN A 94 -14.53 13.13 14.29
CA ASN A 94 -13.50 13.76 15.12
C ASN A 94 -12.05 13.39 14.76
N ASN A 95 -11.79 12.70 13.64
CA ASN A 95 -10.43 12.34 13.23
C ASN A 95 -10.01 13.00 11.93
N PHE A 96 -8.75 13.43 11.89
CA PHE A 96 -8.09 13.95 10.71
C PHE A 96 -8.16 12.96 9.55
N GLN A 97 -8.43 13.51 8.37
CA GLN A 97 -8.48 12.84 7.08
C GLN A 97 -7.10 12.20 6.80
N PRO A 98 -7.03 10.99 6.21
CA PRO A 98 -5.73 10.35 5.97
C PRO A 98 -4.89 11.18 4.99
N ILE A 99 -3.69 11.53 5.43
CA ILE A 99 -2.65 12.15 4.59
C ILE A 99 -1.65 11.05 4.26
N LEU A 100 -1.52 10.69 2.98
CA LEU A 100 -0.44 9.82 2.55
C LEU A 100 0.80 10.68 2.36
N ARG A 101 1.88 10.34 3.05
CA ARG A 101 3.18 10.98 2.89
C ARG A 101 4.09 10.07 2.09
N VAL A 102 4.64 10.60 1.01
CA VAL A 102 5.57 9.91 0.12
C VAL A 102 6.88 10.71 0.16
N PRO A 103 7.86 10.32 1.00
CA PRO A 103 9.12 11.02 1.08
C PRO A 103 9.86 10.94 -0.25
N PHE A 104 10.65 11.97 -0.55
CA PHE A 104 11.59 11.93 -1.67
C PHE A 104 12.73 10.97 -1.34
N TYR A 105 13.06 10.12 -2.31
CA TYR A 105 14.04 9.05 -2.17
C TYR A 105 14.78 8.90 -3.50
N ASP A 106 16.11 8.99 -3.45
CA ASP A 106 16.95 9.01 -4.65
C ASP A 106 17.86 7.78 -4.82
N GLU A 107 17.82 6.80 -3.91
CA GLU A 107 18.74 5.64 -4.03
C GLU A 107 18.35 4.70 -5.16
N ASN A 108 17.04 4.46 -5.38
CA ASN A 108 16.58 3.62 -6.49
C ASN A 108 15.37 4.22 -7.21
N VAL A 109 15.67 4.80 -8.38
CA VAL A 109 14.71 5.47 -9.27
C VAL A 109 13.60 4.54 -9.74
N ASN A 110 13.86 3.24 -9.88
CA ASN A 110 12.89 2.28 -10.43
C ASN A 110 11.79 1.90 -9.42
N ILE A 111 12.03 2.02 -8.12
CA ILE A 111 11.01 1.75 -7.08
C ILE A 111 10.51 3.02 -6.39
N TYR A 112 10.99 4.18 -6.83
CA TYR A 112 10.65 5.45 -6.22
C TYR A 112 9.22 5.89 -6.56
N VAL A 113 8.37 5.93 -5.53
CA VAL A 113 6.94 6.24 -5.64
C VAL A 113 6.70 7.64 -6.17
N GLY A 114 7.47 8.64 -5.72
CA GLY A 114 7.31 10.03 -6.13
C GLY A 114 7.53 10.23 -7.63
N ARG A 115 8.67 9.76 -8.17
CA ARG A 115 8.90 9.80 -9.63
C ARG A 115 7.87 9.00 -10.42
N THR A 116 7.47 7.83 -9.92
CA THR A 116 6.43 7.02 -10.58
C THR A 116 5.10 7.77 -10.64
N LEU A 117 4.74 8.48 -9.57
CA LEU A 117 3.54 9.31 -9.49
C LEU A 117 3.59 10.48 -10.48
N LEU A 118 4.67 11.25 -10.47
CA LEU A 118 4.85 12.39 -11.37
C LEU A 118 4.85 11.97 -12.84
N GLN A 119 5.51 10.86 -13.18
CA GLN A 119 5.50 10.33 -14.54
C GLN A 119 4.10 9.86 -14.96
N TYR A 120 3.33 9.24 -14.05
CA TYR A 120 1.97 8.82 -14.33
C TYR A 120 1.01 10.01 -14.54
N LEU A 121 1.15 11.05 -13.72
CA LEU A 121 0.41 12.31 -13.91
C LEU A 121 0.74 12.95 -15.26
N LYS A 122 2.03 12.99 -15.63
CA LYS A 122 2.49 13.49 -16.93
C LYS A 122 1.88 12.70 -18.09
N GLN A 123 1.98 11.37 -18.08
CA GLN A 123 1.46 10.51 -19.16
C GLN A 123 -0.06 10.49 -19.27
N THR A 124 -0.78 10.75 -18.17
CA THR A 124 -2.26 10.72 -18.16
C THR A 124 -2.90 12.09 -18.37
N LYS A 125 -2.11 13.17 -18.42
CA LYS A 125 -2.60 14.56 -18.46
C LYS A 125 -3.65 14.79 -19.55
N ASP A 126 -3.33 14.42 -20.80
CA ASP A 126 -4.16 14.77 -21.96
C ASP A 126 -5.34 13.83 -22.20
N ILE A 127 -5.36 12.66 -21.54
CA ILE A 127 -6.41 11.64 -21.70
C ILE A 127 -7.39 11.60 -20.52
N ARG A 128 -7.14 12.41 -19.49
CA ARG A 128 -7.90 12.40 -18.24
C ARG A 128 -9.17 13.22 -18.40
N VAL A 129 -10.29 12.61 -18.01
CA VAL A 129 -11.62 13.25 -17.96
C VAL A 129 -12.23 13.22 -16.55
N THR A 130 -11.44 12.82 -15.55
CA THR A 130 -11.86 12.72 -14.15
C THR A 130 -10.73 13.15 -13.21
N ASN A 131 -11.09 13.61 -12.02
CA ASN A 131 -10.14 14.07 -11.01
C ASN A 131 -9.45 12.92 -10.26
N GLU A 132 -10.04 11.71 -10.25
CA GLU A 132 -9.44 10.56 -9.55
C GLU A 132 -8.10 10.15 -10.16
N LEU A 133 -7.04 10.07 -9.35
CA LEU A 133 -5.68 9.76 -9.79
C LEU A 133 -5.64 8.58 -10.74
N PHE A 134 -6.23 7.44 -10.38
CA PHE A 134 -6.21 6.25 -11.24
C PHE A 134 -7.37 6.22 -12.23
N ILE A 135 -7.02 6.14 -13.52
CA ILE A 135 -7.97 6.01 -14.63
C ILE A 135 -7.80 4.69 -15.38
N THR A 136 -8.85 4.18 -16.01
CA THR A 136 -8.79 2.96 -16.84
C THR A 136 -7.90 3.19 -18.05
N HIS A 137 -7.03 2.21 -18.36
CA HIS A 137 -6.07 2.31 -19.46
C HIS A 137 -6.70 2.12 -20.85
N LYS A 138 -7.88 1.49 -20.94
CA LYS A 138 -8.68 1.38 -22.18
C LYS A 138 -9.71 2.49 -22.27
N LYS A 139 -9.99 2.95 -23.50
CA LYS A 139 -11.09 3.87 -23.80
C LYS A 139 -12.45 3.21 -23.52
N PRO A 140 -13.46 3.97 -23.05
CA PRO A 140 -13.35 5.34 -22.54
C PRO A 140 -12.53 5.37 -21.23
N HIS A 141 -11.63 6.35 -21.10
CA HIS A 141 -10.82 6.53 -19.89
C HIS A 141 -11.70 7.05 -18.76
N ARG A 142 -12.10 6.16 -17.83
CA ARG A 142 -12.95 6.50 -16.68
C ARG A 142 -12.15 6.32 -15.40
N ARG A 143 -12.66 6.80 -14.27
CA ARG A 143 -12.07 6.50 -12.97
C ARG A 143 -11.96 4.98 -12.76
N ALA A 144 -10.84 4.52 -12.21
CA ALA A 144 -10.65 3.13 -11.86
C ALA A 144 -11.39 2.79 -10.55
N SER A 145 -12.29 1.81 -10.58
CA SER A 145 -12.99 1.36 -9.37
C SER A 145 -12.07 0.64 -8.40
N THR A 146 -12.44 0.58 -7.11
CA THR A 146 -11.73 -0.21 -6.09
C THR A 146 -11.51 -1.66 -6.51
N GLN A 147 -12.43 -2.25 -7.27
CA GLN A 147 -12.31 -3.61 -7.78
C GLN A 147 -11.28 -3.70 -8.90
N THR A 148 -11.24 -2.73 -9.82
CA THR A 148 -10.18 -2.62 -10.83
C THR A 148 -8.81 -2.47 -10.19
N LEU A 149 -8.66 -1.57 -9.23
CA LEU A 149 -7.41 -1.38 -8.49
C LEU A 149 -6.99 -2.66 -7.74
N SER A 150 -7.95 -3.37 -7.13
CA SER A 150 -7.67 -4.66 -6.49
C SER A 150 -7.17 -5.72 -7.48
N ARG A 151 -7.69 -5.74 -8.71
CA ARG A 151 -7.20 -6.65 -9.77
C ARG A 151 -5.78 -6.28 -10.19
N TRP A 152 -5.49 -4.99 -10.36
CA TRP A 152 -4.15 -4.50 -10.71
C TRP A 152 -3.07 -4.91 -9.70
N ILE A 153 -3.33 -4.73 -8.40
CA ILE A 153 -2.40 -5.20 -7.35
C ILE A 153 -2.22 -6.71 -7.44
N LYS A 154 -3.32 -7.47 -7.56
CA LYS A 154 -3.24 -8.93 -7.70
C LYS A 154 -2.43 -9.38 -8.92
N GLU A 155 -2.50 -8.66 -10.02
CA GLU A 155 -1.72 -8.99 -11.21
C GLU A 155 -0.22 -8.83 -10.98
N ILE A 156 0.21 -7.75 -10.32
CA ILE A 156 1.62 -7.57 -9.94
C ILE A 156 2.06 -8.66 -8.97
N LEU A 157 1.26 -8.95 -7.92
CA LEU A 157 1.54 -10.04 -6.99
C LEU A 157 1.72 -11.39 -7.71
N ARG A 158 0.82 -11.71 -8.65
CA ARG A 158 0.92 -12.95 -9.42
C ARG A 158 2.19 -12.97 -10.28
N LYS A 159 2.50 -11.87 -10.98
CA LYS A 159 3.67 -11.79 -11.86
C LYS A 159 4.99 -11.82 -11.09
N SER A 160 5.01 -11.35 -9.85
CA SER A 160 6.17 -11.46 -8.95
C SER A 160 6.28 -12.82 -8.26
N GLY A 161 5.40 -13.79 -8.56
CA GLY A 161 5.45 -15.14 -7.98
C GLY A 161 4.73 -15.31 -6.64
N ILE A 162 3.93 -14.34 -6.18
CA ILE A 162 3.08 -14.52 -5.00
C ILE A 162 1.84 -15.33 -5.38
N ASP A 163 1.54 -16.37 -4.59
CA ASP A 163 0.32 -17.18 -4.78
C ASP A 163 -0.95 -16.35 -4.52
N THR A 164 -1.63 -15.96 -5.59
CA THR A 164 -2.87 -15.16 -5.52
C THR A 164 -4.15 -15.97 -5.32
N ASN A 165 -4.07 -17.30 -5.29
CA ASN A 165 -5.16 -18.16 -4.81
C ASN A 165 -5.28 -17.98 -3.30
N LYS A 166 -4.14 -18.00 -2.60
CA LYS A 166 -4.02 -17.71 -1.17
C LYS A 166 -4.13 -16.23 -0.83
N TYR A 167 -3.32 -15.37 -1.44
CA TYR A 167 -3.19 -13.96 -1.08
C TYR A 167 -4.01 -13.03 -2.01
N LYS A 168 -4.83 -12.15 -1.42
CA LYS A 168 -5.59 -11.13 -2.17
C LYS A 168 -4.92 -9.76 -2.08
N ALA A 169 -5.40 -8.76 -2.83
CA ALA A 169 -4.82 -7.41 -2.82
C ALA A 169 -4.64 -6.80 -1.42
N HIS A 170 -5.57 -7.06 -0.50
CA HIS A 170 -5.45 -6.55 0.88
C HIS A 170 -4.32 -7.20 1.71
N SER A 171 -3.74 -8.32 1.23
CA SER A 171 -2.57 -8.92 1.88
C SER A 171 -1.34 -8.02 1.80
N THR A 172 -1.25 -7.10 0.84
CA THR A 172 -0.14 -6.13 0.73
C THR A 172 0.00 -5.32 2.01
N ARG A 173 -1.11 -4.86 2.60
CA ARG A 173 -1.10 -4.18 3.90
C ARG A 173 -0.52 -5.06 5.03
N HIS A 174 -0.82 -6.35 5.03
CA HIS A 174 -0.29 -7.28 6.03
C HIS A 174 1.21 -7.51 5.83
N ALA A 175 1.63 -7.70 4.57
CA ALA A 175 3.04 -7.90 4.22
C ALA A 175 3.89 -6.68 4.59
N SER A 176 3.48 -5.47 4.19
CA SER A 176 4.20 -4.23 4.47
C SER A 176 4.35 -3.95 5.96
N THR A 177 3.24 -3.99 6.71
CA THR A 177 3.28 -3.66 8.14
C THR A 177 4.03 -4.72 8.95
N SER A 178 3.93 -6.00 8.57
CA SER A 178 4.78 -7.05 9.15
C SER A 178 6.26 -6.85 8.83
N ALA A 179 6.60 -6.43 7.60
CA ALA A 179 7.99 -6.19 7.21
C ALA A 179 8.60 -5.01 7.97
N ALA A 180 7.88 -3.89 8.08
CA ALA A 180 8.31 -2.73 8.86
C ALA A 180 8.59 -3.10 10.33
N ASN A 181 7.71 -3.89 10.95
CA ASN A 181 7.93 -4.34 12.32
C ASN A 181 9.12 -5.30 12.45
N ARG A 182 9.35 -6.19 11.47
CA ARG A 182 10.55 -7.04 11.43
C ARG A 182 11.84 -6.22 11.25
N ALA A 183 11.76 -5.10 10.54
CA ALA A 183 12.86 -4.15 10.37
C ALA A 183 13.07 -3.24 11.59
N GLY A 184 12.32 -3.43 12.69
CA GLY A 184 12.49 -2.65 13.92
C GLY A 184 11.85 -1.26 13.90
N VAL A 185 11.04 -0.93 12.88
CA VAL A 185 10.30 0.35 12.84
C VAL A 185 9.37 0.46 14.04
N ASN A 186 9.32 1.64 14.66
CA ASN A 186 8.50 1.89 15.84
C ASN A 186 7.00 1.61 15.54
N LEU A 187 6.32 0.93 16.46
CA LEU A 187 4.93 0.54 16.30
C LEU A 187 3.99 1.73 16.07
N ASP A 188 4.22 2.85 16.72
CA ASP A 188 3.41 4.06 16.58
C ASP A 188 3.62 4.74 15.23
N GLU A 189 4.83 4.64 14.68
CA GLU A 189 5.11 5.06 13.31
C GLU A 189 4.41 4.16 12.29
N ILE A 190 4.45 2.84 12.46
CA ILE A 190 3.70 1.89 11.63
C ILE A 190 2.20 2.20 11.69
N ARG A 191 1.67 2.48 12.90
CA ARG A 191 0.27 2.86 13.10
C ARG A 191 -0.09 4.14 12.37
N LYS A 192 0.71 5.18 12.54
CA LYS A 192 0.53 6.48 11.89
C LYS A 192 0.54 6.34 10.37
N THR A 193 1.54 5.65 9.82
CA THR A 193 1.69 5.44 8.37
C THR A 193 0.57 4.60 7.78
N ALA A 194 0.08 3.57 8.48
CA ALA A 194 -1.03 2.74 8.00
C ALA A 194 -2.43 3.36 8.22
N GLY A 195 -2.51 4.56 8.81
CA GLY A 195 -3.77 5.23 9.17
C GLY A 195 -4.55 4.51 10.29
N TRP A 196 -3.84 3.94 11.27
CA TRP A 196 -4.43 3.42 12.51
C TRP A 196 -4.40 4.46 13.62
N THR A 197 -5.36 4.37 14.54
CA THR A 197 -5.32 5.13 15.79
C THR A 197 -4.18 4.63 16.68
N GLU A 198 -3.63 5.52 17.49
CA GLU A 198 -2.51 5.25 18.41
C GLU A 198 -2.80 4.07 19.36
N LYS A 199 -4.02 4.02 19.91
CA LYS A 199 -4.48 2.93 20.81
C LYS A 199 -4.92 1.65 20.06
N SER A 200 -4.69 1.56 18.76
CA SER A 200 -5.18 0.44 17.95
C SER A 200 -4.41 -0.86 18.26
N VAL A 201 -5.14 -1.84 18.79
CA VAL A 201 -4.68 -3.24 18.93
C VAL A 201 -4.73 -4.01 17.61
N VAL A 202 -5.21 -3.37 16.53
CA VAL A 202 -5.47 -4.01 15.24
C VAL A 202 -4.18 -4.54 14.61
N PHE A 203 -3.07 -3.79 14.70
CA PHE A 203 -1.77 -4.23 14.20
C PHE A 203 -1.34 -5.56 14.81
N ALA A 204 -1.26 -5.62 16.15
CA ALA A 204 -0.82 -6.81 16.87
C ALA A 204 -1.74 -8.03 16.63
N LYS A 205 -3.06 -7.80 16.58
CA LYS A 205 -4.04 -8.89 16.42
C LYS A 205 -4.10 -9.44 14.99
N PHE A 206 -4.06 -8.57 13.98
CA PHE A 206 -4.42 -8.96 12.61
C PHE A 206 -3.28 -8.87 11.61
N TYR A 207 -2.28 -8.01 11.84
CA TYR A 207 -1.29 -7.64 10.83
C TYR A 207 0.13 -8.08 11.14
N ASN A 208 0.52 -8.30 12.40
CA ASN A 208 1.80 -8.89 12.75
C ASN A 208 1.79 -10.41 12.43
N ARG A 209 2.43 -10.80 11.32
CA ARG A 209 2.45 -12.20 10.82
C ARG A 209 3.86 -12.60 10.39
N SER A 210 4.25 -13.82 10.72
CA SER A 210 5.53 -14.41 10.30
C SER A 210 5.56 -14.67 8.78
N LEU A 211 6.76 -14.68 8.22
CA LEU A 211 7.01 -15.05 6.82
C LEU A 211 6.78 -16.56 6.60
N VAL A 212 6.39 -16.92 5.37
CA VAL A 212 6.19 -18.33 4.97
C VAL A 212 7.51 -19.11 4.88
N ASN A 213 8.64 -18.44 4.59
CA ASN A 213 9.96 -19.07 4.51
C ASN A 213 10.94 -18.38 5.47
N ILE A 214 11.29 -19.06 6.56
CA ILE A 214 12.22 -18.57 7.59
C ILE A 214 13.68 -18.86 7.21
N SER A 215 13.94 -19.81 6.31
CA SER A 215 15.29 -20.31 5.99
C SER A 215 16.15 -19.42 5.08
N LYS A 216 15.56 -18.47 4.34
CA LYS A 216 16.30 -17.53 3.46
C LYS A 216 16.70 -16.21 4.14
N LEU A 217 16.41 -16.07 5.44
CA LEU A 217 16.58 -14.81 6.16
C LEU A 217 18.06 -14.45 6.39
N LYS A 218 18.95 -15.44 6.51
CA LYS A 218 20.36 -15.20 6.83
C LYS A 218 21.16 -14.58 5.66
N ASP A 219 20.78 -14.87 4.42
CA ASP A 219 21.56 -14.43 3.25
C ASP A 219 21.12 -13.07 2.70
N THR A 220 19.89 -12.63 3.02
CA THR A 220 19.29 -11.43 2.38
C THR A 220 19.36 -10.17 3.26
N LEU A 221 19.60 -10.33 4.57
CA LEU A 221 19.67 -9.21 5.54
C LEU A 221 20.91 -8.31 5.37
N ASN A 222 21.87 -8.71 4.53
CA ASN A 222 23.07 -7.90 4.23
C ASN A 222 22.92 -6.97 3.01
N ILE A 223 21.81 -6.97 2.27
CA ILE A 223 21.76 -6.27 0.96
C ILE A 223 20.70 -5.15 0.88
N TYR A 224 19.65 -5.14 1.69
CA TYR A 224 18.63 -4.07 1.61
C TYR A 224 18.13 -3.64 3.00
N GLN A 225 18.95 -2.80 3.65
CA GLN A 225 18.62 -2.13 4.91
C GLN A 225 17.40 -1.21 4.73
N PHE A 226 16.27 -1.62 5.28
CA PHE A 226 15.05 -0.82 5.49
C PHE A 226 15.23 0.20 6.63
N ASP A 227 16.43 0.78 6.78
CA ASP A 227 16.85 1.60 7.93
C ASP A 227 16.67 3.12 7.74
N HIS A 228 16.37 3.59 6.53
CA HIS A 228 16.50 5.03 6.21
C HIS A 228 15.20 5.83 6.12
N VAL A 229 14.04 5.24 6.39
CA VAL A 229 12.78 6.01 6.51
C VAL A 229 12.58 6.57 7.93
N VAL A 230 13.30 6.04 8.94
CA VAL A 230 13.03 6.35 10.36
C VAL A 230 14.12 7.18 11.04
N LYS A 231 15.35 7.18 10.56
CA LYS A 231 16.45 7.96 11.17
C LYS A 231 16.62 9.33 10.50
N ARG A 232 15.86 10.33 10.98
CA ARG A 232 16.33 11.73 11.16
C ARG A 232 15.21 12.59 11.79
N ARG A 233 15.10 12.50 13.11
CA ARG A 233 14.65 13.60 14.00
C ARG A 233 15.34 13.48 15.36
N GLU A 234 16.66 13.51 15.34
CA GLU A 234 17.48 13.96 16.47
C GLU A 234 18.63 14.76 15.88
N VAL A 235 18.34 16.02 15.55
CA VAL A 235 19.16 17.22 15.82
C VAL A 235 18.17 18.36 16.03
#